data_AF-A0A2D7F396-F1
#
_entry.id   AF-A0A2D7F396-F1
#
_cell.length_a   1.000
_cell.length_b   1.000
_cell.length_c   1.000
_cell.angle_alpha   90.00
_cell.angle_beta   90.00
_cell.angle_gamma   90.00
#
_symmetry.space_group_name_H-M   'P 1'
#
loop_
_entity.id
_entity.type
_entity.pdbx_description
1 polymer ?
#
loop_
_entity_poly.entity_id
_entity_poly.type
_entity_poly.pdbx_seq_one_letter_code
_entity_poly.pdbx_strand_id
1 'polypeptide(L)'
;MSGFDENIVREYFELNGFFVRQLRKYQVQSRKKRFDEEIDMLIYNPKADKKIRPAGFQLFSNDIVHIHQAIVVVKAWHSSRFTPAILRSGTKVFDFLKKDVLSKVNDYFDFNEMDLGKNDAVFKKILIIPSLPSGEPHRSESITLLKEQGIDGIISFATILESLIKSIEINHSYQKSDLLQLIRILKIYDMIKEPQMTFFD
;
A
#
# COMPACT_ATOMS: atom_id res chain seq x y z
N MET A 1 -13.28 -6.43 -8.18
CA MET A 1 -12.10 -7.33 -8.14
C MET A 1 -11.20 -7.01 -6.93
N SER A 2 -11.77 -6.53 -5.82
CA SER A 2 -11.02 -6.00 -4.66
C SER A 2 -10.05 -7.00 -4.03
N GLY A 3 -10.40 -8.30 -4.02
CA GLY A 3 -9.51 -9.33 -3.48
C GLY A 3 -8.18 -9.49 -4.23
N PHE A 4 -8.13 -9.16 -5.52
CA PHE A 4 -6.88 -9.25 -6.29
C PHE A 4 -5.92 -8.11 -5.94
N ASP A 5 -6.44 -6.88 -5.92
CA ASP A 5 -5.68 -5.67 -5.56
C ASP A 5 -5.16 -5.78 -4.11
N GLU A 6 -6.00 -6.28 -3.20
CA GLU A 6 -5.61 -6.59 -1.83
C GLU A 6 -4.48 -7.61 -1.77
N ASN A 7 -4.59 -8.70 -2.52
CA ASN A 7 -3.59 -9.77 -2.49
C ASN A 7 -2.22 -9.28 -2.97
N ILE A 8 -2.17 -8.49 -4.06
CA ILE A 8 -0.92 -7.89 -4.54
C ILE A 8 -0.23 -7.08 -3.45
N VAL A 9 -1.01 -6.20 -2.80
CA VAL A 9 -0.49 -5.31 -1.77
C VAL A 9 -0.08 -6.08 -0.52
N ARG A 10 -0.86 -7.08 -0.11
CA ARG A 10 -0.55 -7.94 1.04
C ARG A 10 0.77 -8.67 0.83
N GLU A 11 0.92 -9.37 -0.28
CA GLU A 11 2.14 -10.12 -0.63
C GLU A 11 3.37 -9.22 -0.64
N TYR A 12 3.22 -8.00 -1.16
CA TYR A 12 4.28 -7.01 -1.14
C TYR A 12 4.74 -6.66 0.28
N PHE A 13 3.82 -6.32 1.17
CA PHE A 13 4.17 -5.99 2.55
C PHE A 13 4.72 -7.21 3.31
N GLU A 14 4.12 -8.38 3.15
CA GLU A 14 4.58 -9.62 3.80
C GLU A 14 6.00 -10.00 3.37
N LEU A 15 6.34 -9.90 2.08
CA LEU A 15 7.70 -10.11 1.59
C LEU A 15 8.71 -9.11 2.14
N ASN A 16 8.27 -7.88 2.46
CA ASN A 16 9.10 -6.87 3.12
C ASN A 16 9.13 -7.02 4.65
N GLY A 17 8.60 -8.12 5.21
CA GLY A 17 8.66 -8.45 6.63
C GLY A 17 7.56 -7.84 7.50
N PHE A 18 6.48 -7.37 6.89
CA PHE A 18 5.32 -6.84 7.60
C PHE A 18 4.30 -7.93 7.91
N PHE A 19 3.66 -7.80 9.06
CA PHE A 19 2.37 -8.45 9.31
C PHE A 19 1.26 -7.57 8.75
N VAL A 20 0.40 -8.15 7.92
CA VAL A 20 -0.70 -7.45 7.28
C VAL A 20 -2.02 -7.98 7.82
N ARG A 21 -2.91 -7.07 8.22
CA ARG A 21 -4.25 -7.40 8.69
C ARG A 21 -5.29 -6.55 7.97
N GLN A 22 -6.32 -7.19 7.46
CA GLN A 22 -7.46 -6.49 6.88
C GLN A 22 -8.35 -5.90 7.99
N LEU A 23 -8.68 -4.62 7.91
CA LEU A 23 -9.51 -3.93 8.91
C LEU A 23 -11.01 -4.14 8.68
N ARG A 24 -11.42 -4.36 7.43
CA ARG A 24 -12.81 -4.66 7.06
C ARG A 24 -12.89 -6.09 6.52
N LYS A 25 -13.47 -7.02 7.29
CA LYS A 25 -13.85 -8.32 6.73
C LYS A 25 -14.98 -8.10 5.73
N TYR A 26 -14.74 -8.39 4.45
CA TYR A 26 -15.78 -8.49 3.44
C TYR A 26 -16.68 -9.70 3.71
N GLN A 27 -17.55 -9.61 4.73
CA GLN A 27 -18.60 -10.60 4.92
C GLN A 27 -19.68 -10.33 3.86
N VAL A 28 -19.65 -11.12 2.79
CA VAL A 28 -20.68 -11.10 1.75
C VAL A 28 -21.96 -11.71 2.32
N GLN A 29 -22.73 -10.92 3.06
CA GLN A 29 -24.16 -11.19 3.28
C GLN A 29 -24.97 -10.36 2.28
N SER A 30 -25.43 -11.03 1.22
CA SER A 30 -26.58 -10.71 0.34
C SER A 30 -26.86 -9.25 -0.08
N ARG A 31 -25.90 -8.33 0.04
CA ARG A 31 -26.00 -6.96 -0.48
C ARG A 31 -25.24 -6.86 -1.80
N LYS A 32 -25.84 -6.11 -2.73
CA LYS A 32 -25.25 -5.73 -4.02
C LYS A 32 -23.89 -5.08 -3.74
N LYS A 33 -22.79 -5.76 -4.07
CA LYS A 33 -21.42 -5.24 -3.96
C LYS A 33 -21.38 -3.85 -4.57
N ARG A 34 -21.05 -2.83 -3.77
CA ARG A 34 -20.82 -1.48 -4.31
C ARG A 34 -19.44 -1.49 -4.96
N PHE A 35 -19.33 -0.91 -6.14
CA PHE A 35 -18.13 -0.92 -6.98
C PHE A 35 -16.93 -0.15 -6.35
N ASP A 36 -17.11 0.43 -5.16
CA ASP A 36 -16.28 1.47 -4.56
C ASP A 36 -15.94 1.12 -3.09
N GLU A 37 -15.89 -0.17 -2.75
CA GLU A 37 -15.43 -0.63 -1.44
C GLU A 37 -13.90 -0.55 -1.37
N GLU A 38 -13.40 0.52 -0.73
CA GLU A 38 -11.98 0.73 -0.46
C GLU A 38 -11.43 -0.35 0.48
N ILE A 39 -10.23 -0.86 0.16
CA ILE A 39 -9.57 -1.90 0.93
C ILE A 39 -8.66 -1.23 1.96
N ASP A 40 -9.02 -1.36 3.23
CA ASP A 40 -8.24 -0.86 4.36
C ASP A 40 -7.46 -2.01 5.00
N MET A 41 -6.14 -1.87 5.03
CA MET A 41 -5.22 -2.80 5.69
C MET A 41 -4.41 -2.07 6.75
N LEU A 42 -4.09 -2.78 7.81
CA LEU A 42 -3.13 -2.36 8.80
C LEU A 42 -1.87 -3.18 8.63
N ILE A 43 -0.74 -2.51 8.55
CA ILE A 43 0.57 -3.13 8.44
C ILE A 43 1.38 -2.86 9.71
N TYR A 44 2.15 -3.86 10.13
CA TYR A 44 3.02 -3.78 11.29
C TYR A 44 4.36 -4.44 10.99
N ASN A 45 5.47 -3.72 11.22
CA ASN A 45 6.83 -4.22 11.05
C ASN A 45 7.58 -4.16 12.38
N PRO A 46 7.84 -5.31 13.02
CA PRO A 46 8.56 -5.36 14.29
C PRO A 46 10.05 -5.00 14.16
N LYS A 47 10.61 -5.09 12.94
CA LYS A 47 12.05 -4.85 12.67
C LYS A 47 12.34 -3.41 12.28
N ALA A 48 11.34 -2.54 12.20
CA ALA A 48 11.52 -1.17 11.76
C ALA A 48 12.40 -0.37 12.74
N ASP A 49 13.46 0.27 12.22
CA ASP A 49 14.23 1.24 12.99
C ASP A 49 13.44 2.55 13.11
N LYS A 50 12.97 2.83 14.33
CA LYS A 50 12.18 4.02 14.66
C LYS A 50 12.95 5.34 14.48
N LYS A 51 14.29 5.29 14.35
CA LYS A 51 15.14 6.47 14.20
C LYS A 51 15.17 7.00 12.76
N ILE A 52 14.96 6.13 11.78
CA ILE A 52 15.06 6.47 10.37
C ILE A 52 13.67 6.86 9.86
N ARG A 53 13.56 8.03 9.26
CA ARG A 53 12.32 8.50 8.62
C ARG A 53 12.43 8.35 7.11
N PRO A 54 11.33 7.97 6.42
CA PRO A 54 11.25 8.00 4.97
C PRO A 54 11.70 9.34 4.40
N ALA A 55 12.44 9.32 3.31
CA ALA A 55 13.04 10.53 2.73
C ALA A 55 12.02 11.44 2.02
N GLY A 56 10.86 10.89 1.62
CA GLY A 56 9.87 11.62 0.83
C GLY A 56 8.43 11.17 1.03
N PHE A 57 7.52 11.87 0.36
CA PHE A 57 6.08 11.56 0.35
C PHE A 57 5.76 10.38 -0.57
N GLN A 58 6.44 10.26 -1.70
CA GLN A 58 6.38 9.08 -2.55
C GLN A 58 7.35 8.04 -1.97
N LEU A 59 6.80 6.96 -1.43
CA LEU A 59 7.53 5.90 -0.75
C LEU A 59 7.94 4.83 -1.75
N PHE A 60 9.19 4.40 -1.66
CA PHE A 60 9.73 3.26 -2.39
C PHE A 60 10.02 2.11 -1.43
N SER A 61 10.38 0.93 -1.96
CA SER A 61 10.61 -0.26 -1.13
C SER A 61 11.63 -0.03 -0.01
N ASN A 62 12.69 0.75 -0.25
CA ASN A 62 13.69 1.08 0.79
C ASN A 62 13.14 1.99 1.91
N ASP A 63 12.18 2.86 1.60
CA ASP A 63 11.58 3.75 2.60
C ASP A 63 10.65 2.98 3.54
N ILE A 64 9.95 1.98 3.00
CA ILE A 64 8.89 1.26 3.71
C ILE A 64 9.44 0.48 4.88
N VAL A 65 10.62 -0.16 4.76
CA VAL A 65 11.21 -0.99 5.84
C VAL A 65 11.38 -0.22 7.16
N HIS A 66 11.45 1.11 7.12
CA HIS A 66 11.56 1.99 8.31
C HIS A 66 10.21 2.34 8.94
N ILE A 67 9.09 1.90 8.35
CA ILE A 67 7.74 2.16 8.86
C ILE A 67 7.35 1.04 9.81
N HIS A 68 7.26 1.37 11.11
CA HIS A 68 6.85 0.41 12.14
C HIS A 68 5.38 0.02 12.04
N GLN A 69 4.49 0.97 11.77
CA GLN A 69 3.06 0.72 11.61
C GLN A 69 2.42 1.75 10.70
N ALA A 70 1.46 1.31 9.89
CA ALA A 70 0.68 2.20 9.03
C ALA A 70 -0.68 1.61 8.68
N ILE A 71 -1.63 2.49 8.40
CA ILE A 71 -2.87 2.15 7.72
C ILE A 71 -2.63 2.35 6.23
N VAL A 72 -2.86 1.30 5.47
CA VAL A 72 -2.71 1.24 4.03
C VAL A 72 -4.08 1.19 3.40
N VAL A 73 -4.33 2.10 2.47
CA VAL A 73 -5.57 2.11 1.70
C VAL A 73 -5.26 1.86 0.24
N VAL A 74 -5.96 0.91 -0.35
CA VAL A 74 -5.75 0.51 -1.74
C VAL A 74 -6.84 1.11 -2.62
N LYS A 75 -6.42 1.96 -3.54
CA LYS A 75 -7.24 2.35 -4.69
C LYS A 75 -7.01 1.35 -5.81
N ALA A 76 -8.05 1.04 -6.58
CA ALA A 76 -7.94 0.02 -7.60
C ALA A 76 -6.89 0.38 -8.67
N TRP A 77 -6.08 -0.59 -9.12
CA TRP A 77 -5.02 -0.35 -10.12
C TRP A 77 -5.56 0.10 -11.49
N HIS A 78 -6.81 -0.27 -11.80
CA HIS A 78 -7.51 0.10 -13.03
C HIS A 78 -8.31 1.41 -12.88
N SER A 79 -8.20 2.09 -11.73
CA SER A 79 -8.79 3.41 -11.53
C SER A 79 -8.07 4.46 -12.39
N SER A 80 -8.78 5.54 -12.69
CA SER A 80 -8.21 6.71 -13.37
C SER A 80 -7.02 7.30 -12.60
N ARG A 81 -6.15 8.00 -13.34
CA ARG A 81 -4.99 8.70 -12.77
C ARG A 81 -5.43 9.71 -11.72
N PHE A 82 -4.63 9.86 -10.66
CA PHE A 82 -4.90 10.79 -9.59
C PHE A 82 -4.52 12.22 -10.00
N THR A 83 -5.37 12.87 -10.80
CA THR A 83 -5.18 14.26 -11.24
C THR A 83 -5.69 15.27 -10.21
N PRO A 84 -5.21 16.52 -10.21
CA PRO A 84 -5.69 17.55 -9.29
C PRO A 84 -7.20 17.77 -9.37
N ALA A 85 -7.79 17.67 -10.57
CA ALA A 85 -9.23 17.80 -10.77
C ALA A 85 -10.03 16.69 -10.07
N ILE A 86 -9.54 15.45 -10.09
CA ILE A 86 -10.17 14.30 -9.41
C ILE A 86 -10.03 14.43 -7.89
N LEU A 87 -8.87 14.88 -7.41
CA LEU A 87 -8.62 15.08 -5.97
C LEU A 87 -9.47 16.21 -5.38
N ARG A 88 -9.68 17.30 -6.13
CA ARG A 88 -10.55 18.41 -5.70
C ARG A 88 -12.03 18.06 -5.71
N SER A 89 -12.47 17.24 -6.66
CA SER A 89 -13.88 16.86 -6.81
C SER A 89 -14.28 15.64 -5.97
N GLY A 90 -13.32 14.80 -5.59
CA GLY A 90 -13.58 13.50 -4.99
C GLY A 90 -13.49 13.49 -3.46
N THR A 91 -14.58 13.80 -2.76
CA THR A 91 -14.70 13.57 -1.31
C THR A 91 -14.49 12.10 -0.94
N LYS A 92 -14.91 11.20 -1.84
CA LYS A 92 -14.83 9.75 -1.66
C LYS A 92 -13.41 9.20 -1.60
N VAL A 93 -12.44 9.85 -2.26
CA VAL A 93 -11.03 9.39 -2.26
C VAL A 93 -10.45 9.38 -0.84
N PHE A 94 -11.03 10.21 0.03
CA PHE A 94 -10.58 10.49 1.39
C PHE A 94 -11.51 9.90 2.45
N ASP A 95 -12.50 9.09 2.06
CA ASP A 95 -13.47 8.51 3.00
C ASP A 95 -12.80 7.60 4.05
N PHE A 96 -11.62 7.05 3.75
CA PHE A 96 -10.83 6.27 4.70
C PHE A 96 -10.24 7.09 5.85
N LEU A 97 -10.07 8.41 5.70
CA LEU A 97 -9.55 9.29 6.74
C LEU A 97 -10.55 9.50 7.89
N LYS A 98 -11.76 8.95 7.77
CA LYS A 98 -12.82 9.04 8.77
C LYS A 98 -12.43 8.36 10.08
N LYS A 99 -12.91 8.94 11.19
CA LYS A 99 -12.67 8.49 12.57
C LYS A 99 -13.08 7.03 12.82
N ASP A 100 -14.04 6.50 12.06
CA ASP A 100 -14.54 5.13 12.22
C ASP A 100 -13.50 4.05 11.89
N VAL A 101 -12.53 4.34 11.00
CA VAL A 101 -11.44 3.40 10.70
C VAL A 101 -10.39 3.46 11.81
N LEU A 102 -10.06 4.66 12.28
CA LEU A 102 -9.07 4.89 13.34
C LEU A 102 -9.52 4.30 14.69
N SER A 103 -10.81 4.41 15.02
CA SER A 103 -11.38 3.80 16.24
C SER A 103 -11.25 2.29 16.24
N LYS A 104 -11.61 1.61 15.13
CA LYS A 104 -11.44 0.16 15.01
C LYS A 104 -9.99 -0.28 15.15
N VAL A 105 -9.05 0.48 14.59
CA VAL A 105 -7.62 0.18 14.74
C VAL A 105 -7.23 0.18 16.21
N ASN A 106 -7.66 1.19 16.98
CA ASN A 106 -7.43 1.24 18.43
C ASN A 106 -8.06 0.03 19.15
N ASP A 107 -9.32 -0.32 18.84
CA ASP A 107 -10.00 -1.48 19.45
C ASP A 107 -9.23 -2.80 19.21
N TYR A 108 -8.63 -2.96 18.02
CA TYR A 108 -7.86 -4.15 17.69
C TYR A 108 -6.44 -4.15 18.27
N PHE A 109 -5.94 -2.99 18.71
CA PHE A 109 -4.57 -2.74 19.15
C PHE A 109 -4.51 -2.32 20.63
N ASP A 110 -5.57 -2.53 21.41
CA ASP A 110 -5.54 -2.48 22.88
C ASP A 110 -4.59 -3.59 23.42
N PHE A 111 -3.29 -3.35 23.27
CA PHE A 111 -2.20 -4.16 23.76
C PHE A 111 -1.97 -3.92 25.27
N ASN A 112 -2.98 -4.20 26.10
CA ASN A 112 -2.74 -4.28 27.55
C ASN A 112 -1.97 -5.55 27.95
N GLU A 113 -1.67 -6.47 27.02
CA GLU A 113 -0.98 -7.75 27.32
C GLU A 113 0.38 -7.94 26.62
N MET A 114 0.80 -7.03 25.76
CA MET A 114 2.17 -7.05 25.22
C MET A 114 2.77 -5.68 25.48
N ASP A 115 3.89 -5.66 26.19
CA ASP A 115 4.62 -4.52 26.75
C ASP A 115 5.17 -3.56 25.65
N LEU A 116 4.28 -3.05 24.80
CA LEU A 116 4.50 -2.06 23.76
C LEU A 116 3.96 -0.75 24.29
N GLY A 117 4.81 -0.11 25.09
CA GLY A 117 4.50 1.05 25.93
C GLY A 117 3.42 1.99 25.39
N LYS A 118 2.46 2.27 26.26
CA LYS A 118 1.49 3.37 26.21
C LYS A 118 2.14 4.62 25.60
N ASN A 119 1.89 4.85 24.33
CA ASN A 119 2.07 6.14 23.69
C ASN A 119 1.06 6.18 22.55
N ASP A 120 0.37 7.31 22.41
CA ASP A 120 -0.45 7.66 21.27
C ASP A 120 0.23 7.23 19.97
N ALA A 121 -0.10 6.02 19.50
CA ALA A 121 0.49 5.42 18.33
C ALA A 121 -0.05 6.18 17.12
N VAL A 122 0.63 7.26 16.72
CA VAL A 122 0.31 7.97 15.49
C VAL A 122 0.57 7.02 14.33
N PHE A 123 -0.49 6.42 13.80
CA PHE A 123 -0.44 5.57 12.62
C PHE A 123 -0.14 6.43 11.39
N LYS A 124 0.86 6.04 10.60
CA LYS A 124 1.06 6.65 9.29
C LYS A 124 -0.05 6.23 8.34
N LYS A 125 -0.52 7.15 7.51
CA LYS A 125 -1.53 6.89 6.49
C LYS A 125 -0.87 6.80 5.13
N ILE A 126 -0.86 5.60 4.56
CA ILE A 126 -0.25 5.31 3.27
C ILE A 126 -1.35 5.03 2.26
N LEU A 127 -1.31 5.73 1.13
CA LEU A 127 -2.25 5.52 0.04
C LEU A 127 -1.56 4.82 -1.13
N ILE A 128 -2.16 3.72 -1.58
CA ILE A 128 -1.71 3.00 -2.78
C ILE A 128 -2.54 3.48 -3.97
N ILE A 129 -1.85 3.97 -4.99
CA ILE A 129 -2.45 4.59 -6.16
C ILE A 129 -1.99 3.89 -7.46
N PRO A 130 -2.82 3.89 -8.51
CA PRO A 130 -2.42 3.36 -9.81
C PRO A 130 -1.24 4.16 -10.40
N SER A 131 -1.35 5.48 -10.44
CA SER A 131 -0.29 6.37 -10.92
C SER A 131 -0.58 7.84 -10.59
N LEU A 132 0.49 8.64 -10.56
CA LEU A 132 0.42 10.10 -10.61
C LEU A 132 0.45 10.62 -12.05
N PRO A 133 0.02 11.87 -12.28
CA PRO A 133 0.29 12.58 -13.53
C PRO A 133 1.80 12.63 -13.78
N SER A 134 2.23 12.39 -15.02
CA SER A 134 3.65 12.37 -15.38
C SER A 134 4.23 13.76 -15.65
N GLY A 135 3.39 14.76 -15.94
CA GLY A 135 3.80 16.13 -16.24
C GLY A 135 3.72 17.05 -15.03
N GLU A 136 4.77 17.85 -14.82
CA GLU A 136 4.68 19.06 -14.00
C GLU A 136 3.84 20.12 -14.73
N PRO A 137 3.06 20.97 -14.04
CA PRO A 137 2.97 21.13 -12.58
C PRO A 137 1.94 20.21 -11.89
N HIS A 138 1.15 19.48 -12.66
CA HIS A 138 0.02 18.69 -12.13
C HIS A 138 0.44 17.59 -11.16
N ARG A 139 1.65 17.06 -11.30
CA ARG A 139 2.22 16.09 -10.37
C ARG A 139 2.43 16.70 -8.98
N SER A 140 3.14 17.82 -8.91
CA SER A 140 3.38 18.54 -7.64
C SER A 140 2.09 18.99 -6.98
N GLU A 141 1.14 19.52 -7.75
CA GLU A 141 -0.17 19.93 -7.26
C GLU A 141 -0.96 18.75 -6.66
N SER A 142 -0.92 17.58 -7.29
CA SER A 142 -1.57 16.37 -6.76
C SER A 142 -0.94 15.91 -5.44
N ILE A 143 0.39 15.98 -5.33
CA ILE A 143 1.11 15.64 -4.10
C ILE A 143 0.72 16.60 -2.96
N THR A 144 0.65 17.89 -3.24
CA THR A 144 0.24 18.90 -2.25
C THR A 144 -1.18 18.63 -1.76
N LEU A 145 -2.13 18.39 -2.66
CA LEU A 145 -3.51 18.07 -2.30
C LEU A 145 -3.60 16.81 -1.42
N LEU A 146 -2.83 15.77 -1.72
CA LEU A 146 -2.82 14.55 -0.91
C LEU A 146 -2.26 14.80 0.50
N LYS A 147 -1.22 15.62 0.62
CA LYS A 147 -0.65 16.02 1.92
C LYS A 147 -1.61 16.87 2.75
N GLU A 148 -2.31 17.82 2.12
CA GLU A 148 -3.31 18.66 2.79
C GLU A 148 -4.45 17.84 3.40
N GLN A 149 -4.76 16.68 2.82
CA GLN A 149 -5.75 15.75 3.35
C GLN A 149 -5.20 14.85 4.47
N GLY A 150 -3.95 15.02 4.89
CA GLY A 150 -3.36 14.28 6.01
C GLY A 150 -2.95 12.84 5.64
N ILE A 151 -2.56 12.63 4.38
CA ILE A 151 -1.84 11.43 3.94
C ILE A 151 -0.37 11.65 4.29
N ASP A 152 0.31 10.61 4.79
CA ASP A 152 1.72 10.66 5.17
C ASP A 152 2.65 10.14 4.06
N GLY A 153 2.12 9.26 3.19
CA GLY A 153 2.86 8.80 2.02
C GLY A 153 2.00 8.10 0.98
N ILE A 154 2.57 7.95 -0.21
CA ILE A 154 1.96 7.25 -1.34
C ILE A 154 2.89 6.18 -1.88
N ILE A 155 2.32 5.08 -2.36
CA ILE A 155 3.05 4.04 -3.11
C ILE A 155 2.28 3.78 -4.40
N SER A 156 2.99 3.62 -5.52
CA SER A 156 2.34 3.27 -6.79
C SER A 156 2.29 1.76 -6.99
N PHE A 157 1.29 1.27 -7.73
CA PHE A 157 1.27 -0.15 -8.14
C PHE A 157 2.51 -0.53 -8.93
N ALA A 158 3.05 0.37 -9.77
CA ALA A 158 4.29 0.13 -10.49
C ALA A 158 5.43 -0.19 -9.53
N THR A 159 5.62 0.63 -8.48
CA THR A 159 6.64 0.41 -7.45
C THR A 159 6.46 -0.93 -6.73
N ILE A 160 5.23 -1.30 -6.41
CA ILE A 160 4.91 -2.59 -5.77
C ILE A 160 5.30 -3.76 -6.69
N LEU A 161 4.83 -3.74 -7.93
CA LEU A 161 5.07 -4.80 -8.91
C LEU A 161 6.55 -4.92 -9.27
N GLU A 162 7.25 -3.80 -9.49
CA GLU A 162 8.69 -3.78 -9.72
C GLU A 162 9.46 -4.41 -8.57
N SER A 163 9.06 -4.10 -7.33
CA SER A 163 9.69 -4.68 -6.15
C SER A 163 9.40 -6.16 -6.00
N LEU A 164 8.16 -6.60 -6.26
CA LEU A 164 7.79 -8.02 -6.26
C LEU A 164 8.63 -8.78 -7.28
N ILE A 165 8.64 -8.30 -8.53
CA ILE A 165 9.47 -8.86 -9.60
C ILE A 165 10.93 -8.92 -9.14
N LYS A 166 11.50 -7.85 -8.62
CA LYS A 166 12.91 -7.84 -8.17
C LYS A 166 13.18 -8.84 -7.04
N SER A 167 12.28 -8.98 -6.07
CA SER A 167 12.46 -9.81 -4.88
C SER A 167 12.29 -11.32 -5.11
N ILE A 168 11.57 -11.71 -6.18
CA ILE A 168 11.23 -13.11 -6.42
C ILE A 168 12.38 -13.84 -7.09
N GLU A 169 12.87 -14.89 -6.45
CA GLU A 169 13.97 -15.72 -6.91
C GLU A 169 13.46 -16.97 -7.64
N ILE A 170 14.10 -17.33 -8.75
CA ILE A 170 13.72 -18.49 -9.56
C ILE A 170 13.92 -19.81 -8.80
N ASN A 171 14.88 -19.85 -7.87
CA ASN A 171 15.25 -21.05 -7.12
C ASN A 171 14.52 -21.18 -5.77
N HIS A 172 13.61 -20.26 -5.44
CA HIS A 172 12.85 -20.28 -4.19
C HIS A 172 11.44 -20.83 -4.39
N SER A 173 10.89 -21.51 -3.37
CA SER A 173 9.54 -22.10 -3.43
C SER A 173 8.51 -21.14 -2.82
N TYR A 174 7.59 -20.63 -3.64
CA TYR A 174 6.49 -19.75 -3.22
C TYR A 174 5.13 -20.47 -3.20
N GLN A 175 5.10 -21.77 -2.87
CA GLN A 175 3.91 -22.64 -2.96
C GLN A 175 2.65 -22.13 -2.23
N LYS A 176 2.78 -21.19 -1.30
CA LYS A 176 1.65 -20.62 -0.56
C LYS A 176 1.00 -19.41 -1.24
N SER A 177 1.62 -18.89 -2.30
CA SER A 177 1.13 -17.72 -3.03
C SER A 177 1.09 -17.96 -4.53
N ASP A 178 -0.12 -18.02 -5.09
CA ASP A 178 -0.33 -18.14 -6.53
C ASP A 178 0.25 -16.92 -7.28
N LEU A 179 0.20 -15.73 -6.68
CA LEU A 179 0.74 -14.51 -7.28
C LEU A 179 2.26 -14.59 -7.42
N LEU A 180 2.96 -14.94 -6.35
CA LEU A 180 4.42 -15.05 -6.35
C LEU A 180 4.89 -16.20 -7.25
N GLN A 181 4.15 -17.32 -7.24
CA GLN A 181 4.41 -18.44 -8.11
C GLN A 181 4.20 -18.09 -9.59
N LEU A 182 3.18 -17.29 -9.92
CA LEU A 182 2.98 -16.77 -11.28
C LEU A 182 4.15 -15.91 -11.73
N ILE A 183 4.59 -14.95 -10.90
CA ILE A 183 5.74 -14.09 -11.25
C ILE A 183 7.00 -14.93 -11.42
N ARG A 184 7.22 -15.94 -10.57
CA ARG A 184 8.34 -16.88 -10.70
C ARG A 184 8.30 -17.65 -12.02
N ILE A 185 7.14 -18.17 -12.42
CA ILE A 185 6.96 -18.85 -13.72
C ILE A 185 7.31 -17.91 -14.86
N LEU A 186 6.79 -16.67 -14.83
CA LEU A 186 7.08 -15.68 -15.86
C LEU A 186 8.57 -15.32 -15.94
N LYS A 187 9.28 -15.34 -14.81
CA LYS A 187 10.75 -15.22 -14.79
C LYS A 187 11.47 -16.43 -15.39
N ILE A 188 11.04 -17.66 -15.07
CA ILE A 188 11.65 -18.91 -15.58
C ILE A 188 11.63 -18.95 -17.12
N TYR A 189 10.56 -18.45 -17.72
CA TYR A 189 10.37 -18.43 -19.17
C TYR A 189 10.84 -17.11 -19.82
N ASP A 190 11.60 -16.28 -19.11
CA ASP A 190 12.10 -14.98 -19.60
C ASP A 190 11.01 -14.04 -20.15
N MET A 191 9.76 -14.18 -19.65
CA MET A 191 8.61 -13.37 -20.07
C MET A 191 8.55 -12.01 -19.35
N ILE A 192 9.32 -11.84 -18.28
CA ILE A 192 9.46 -10.57 -17.56
C ILE A 192 10.95 -10.22 -17.52
N LYS A 193 11.28 -9.02 -18.00
CA LYS A 193 12.61 -8.44 -17.77
C LYS A 193 12.67 -7.85 -16.38
N GLU A 194 13.76 -8.10 -15.67
CA GLU A 194 13.98 -7.42 -14.40
C GLU A 194 14.05 -5.91 -14.64
N PRO A 195 13.51 -5.08 -13.72
CA PRO A 195 13.61 -3.62 -13.83
C PRO A 195 15.08 -3.21 -13.93
N GLN A 196 15.54 -2.86 -15.13
CA GLN A 196 16.88 -2.34 -15.34
C GLN A 196 16.91 -0.86 -14.98
N MET A 197 18.06 -0.36 -14.51
CA MET A 197 18.26 1.08 -14.49
C MET A 197 18.20 1.57 -15.93
N THR A 198 17.11 2.23 -16.31
CA THR A 198 17.06 3.03 -17.53
C THR A 198 18.04 4.19 -17.33
N PHE A 199 19.26 4.01 -17.82
CA PHE A 199 20.10 5.15 -18.20
C PHE A 199 19.35 5.86 -19.32
N PHE A 200 18.67 6.95 -19.00
CA PHE A 200 18.14 7.84 -20.02
C PHE A 200 19.32 8.63 -20.60
N ASP A 201 19.45 8.59 -21.93
CA ASP A 201 20.21 9.57 -22.72
C ASP A 201 19.53 10.94 -22.69
#